data_AF-A0ABD1ZCC2-F1
#
_entry.id   AF-A0ABD1ZCC2-F1
#
_cell.length_a   1.000
_cell.length_b   1.000
_cell.length_c   1.000
_cell.angle_alpha   90.00
_cell.angle_beta   90.00
_cell.angle_gamma   90.00
#
_symmetry.space_group_name_H-M   'P 1'
#
loop_
_entity.id
_entity.type
_entity.pdbx_description
1 polymer ?
#
loop_
_entity_poly.entity_id
_entity_poly.type
_entity_poly.pdbx_seq_one_letter_code
_entity_poly.pdbx_strand_id
1 'polypeptide(L)'
;MLRNAQTLAFLEGAVAVWCITVVQQEEASGICRCFSSGIADALWIGLDVCEVDGSGPRRSTGEKGGNLLKDRGGLGNFGEAVGGASEGSTMRWNRMVRGCAEALRGNARFARLCGNSSSSRRDAFAGARAFSCRSPKDSEDCPKSRLMHGVHVFQCTDQLGIVASISQSIARREANILSVDIYIDFDNGLPVFYSRSEFSFDPLQWPRDVMEEDFREIGERFRADKSLVRVPEVDPDLKMAVLASWQDHCLVDLLHSWQDGALPAQISAVISNHSRGPNTHVVRFLDRHGIPHHYLPTTKSNKREQEIVELVKDTDFLVLARYMQVLSPTFLRSYGKDIINIHHGLLPSFKGANPYRQAYQAGVKLIGATSHFVTDELDDGPLIEQMVDRVSHRDTLSSFAMKSENLEKQCLAKAIRYYCEQRIVRYSCNKTIVFI
;
A
#
# COMPACT_ATOMS: atom_id res chain seq x y z
N MET A 1 20.53 62.88 -28.31
CA MET A 1 21.88 63.07 -27.70
C MET A 1 21.76 62.54 -26.28
N LEU A 2 22.52 61.62 -25.72
CA LEU A 2 23.73 60.84 -26.03
C LEU A 2 23.55 59.54 -25.20
N ARG A 3 23.64 58.33 -25.78
CA ARG A 3 24.84 57.49 -25.95
C ARG A 3 25.57 57.09 -24.64
N ASN A 4 25.65 55.76 -24.49
CA ASN A 4 26.79 54.93 -24.07
C ASN A 4 27.26 55.05 -22.61
N ALA A 5 27.16 54.01 -21.79
CA ALA A 5 27.88 52.72 -21.80
C ALA A 5 29.34 52.84 -21.32
N GLN A 6 29.78 51.82 -20.56
CA GLN A 6 31.14 51.48 -20.07
C GLN A 6 31.46 51.98 -18.64
N THR A 7 31.92 51.19 -17.64
CA THR A 7 32.34 49.77 -17.49
C THR A 7 32.55 49.46 -15.99
N LEU A 8 32.52 48.17 -15.58
CA LEU A 8 33.08 47.53 -14.35
C LEU A 8 32.35 47.82 -13.01
N ALA A 9 32.07 46.87 -12.11
CA ALA A 9 32.41 45.46 -11.95
C ALA A 9 31.43 44.78 -10.95
N PHE A 10 31.25 43.46 -11.12
CA PHE A 10 30.90 42.43 -10.12
C PHE A 10 30.50 42.87 -8.70
N LEU A 11 29.28 42.52 -8.26
CA LEU A 11 28.93 42.05 -6.90
C LEU A 11 27.40 42.01 -6.71
N GLU A 12 26.78 40.84 -6.87
CA GLU A 12 25.56 40.33 -6.17
C GLU A 12 25.44 38.84 -6.59
N GLY A 13 25.20 37.83 -5.79
CA GLY A 13 24.98 37.65 -4.36
C GLY A 13 24.78 36.14 -4.18
N ALA A 14 25.68 35.48 -3.46
CA ALA A 14 25.72 34.03 -3.28
C ALA A 14 24.73 33.57 -2.20
N VAL A 15 23.98 32.50 -2.46
CA VAL A 15 23.45 31.63 -1.39
C VAL A 15 23.53 30.18 -1.87
N ALA A 16 24.65 29.53 -1.56
CA ALA A 16 24.79 28.09 -1.59
C ALA A 16 25.82 27.64 -0.54
N VAL A 17 25.39 26.69 0.30
CA VAL A 17 26.18 25.74 1.12
C VAL A 17 26.93 26.32 2.33
N TRP A 18 26.43 26.01 3.53
CA TRP A 18 27.26 25.70 4.71
C TRP A 18 26.68 24.48 5.44
N CYS A 19 27.36 23.34 5.30
CA CYS A 19 27.43 22.30 6.33
C CYS A 19 28.60 22.66 7.24
N ILE A 20 28.45 22.55 8.57
CA ILE A 20 29.44 21.98 9.52
C ILE A 20 28.83 22.00 10.94
N THR A 21 28.75 20.79 11.50
CA THR A 21 28.90 20.35 12.89
C THR A 21 29.04 21.41 14.00
N VAL A 22 28.18 21.33 15.03
CA VAL A 22 28.54 21.69 16.41
C VAL A 22 28.07 20.59 17.36
N VAL A 23 29.05 19.84 17.86
CA VAL A 23 29.02 19.06 19.11
C VAL A 23 29.95 19.80 20.08
N GLN A 24 29.58 19.81 21.36
CA GLN A 24 30.28 20.34 22.56
C GLN A 24 30.16 21.84 22.88
N GLN A 25 29.31 22.14 23.88
CA GLN A 25 29.77 22.62 25.19
C GLN A 25 28.60 22.67 26.18
N GLU A 26 28.56 21.76 27.15
CA GLU A 26 28.01 22.03 28.48
C GLU A 26 28.56 20.95 29.45
N GLU A 27 29.68 21.28 30.09
CA GLU A 27 30.02 20.72 31.40
C GLU A 27 29.67 21.79 32.45
N ALA A 28 28.86 21.42 33.45
CA ALA A 28 29.08 21.67 34.88
C ALA A 28 27.76 21.83 35.66
N SER A 29 27.23 20.72 36.16
CA SER A 29 26.91 20.60 37.60
C SER A 29 26.62 19.13 37.92
N GLY A 30 27.52 18.51 38.65
CA GLY A 30 27.49 17.08 38.93
C GLY A 30 26.47 16.72 40.00
N ILE A 31 25.78 15.60 39.79
CA ILE A 31 25.50 14.62 40.85
C ILE A 31 25.73 13.23 40.25
N CYS A 32 26.78 12.58 40.74
CA CYS A 32 27.16 11.22 40.41
C CYS A 32 26.37 10.24 41.30
N ARG A 33 25.65 9.27 40.71
CA ARG A 33 25.41 7.95 41.31
C ARG A 33 25.41 6.87 40.22
N CYS A 34 26.43 6.01 40.29
CA CYS A 34 26.56 4.77 39.53
C CYS A 34 25.62 3.66 40.07
N PHE A 35 25.14 2.78 39.19
CA PHE A 35 25.50 1.33 39.08
C PHE A 35 24.57 0.68 38.02
N SER A 36 25.12 0.30 36.86
CA SER A 36 25.32 -1.10 36.35
C SER A 36 24.01 -1.86 36.06
N SER A 37 23.75 -2.57 34.97
CA SER A 37 24.53 -3.40 34.02
C SER A 37 23.48 -4.04 33.09
N GLY A 38 23.68 -4.45 31.84
CA GLY A 38 24.87 -4.61 31.03
C GLY A 38 24.51 -5.31 29.71
N ILE A 39 25.57 -5.54 28.93
CA ILE A 39 25.73 -6.53 27.84
C ILE A 39 25.15 -6.14 26.47
N ALA A 40 26.00 -5.47 25.70
CA ALA A 40 26.12 -5.60 24.26
C ALA A 40 27.45 -6.31 23.96
N ASP A 41 27.40 -7.36 23.13
CA ASP A 41 28.45 -8.03 22.35
C ASP A 41 27.81 -9.30 21.77
N ALA A 42 28.06 -9.85 20.59
CA ALA A 42 28.74 -9.49 19.34
C ALA A 42 28.54 -10.75 18.45
N LEU A 43 28.36 -10.63 17.13
CA LEU A 43 29.20 -11.38 16.17
C LEU A 43 28.94 -11.01 14.70
N TRP A 44 30.05 -10.62 14.07
CA TRP A 44 30.35 -10.52 12.65
C TRP A 44 30.65 -11.90 12.04
N ILE A 45 30.20 -12.13 10.80
CA ILE A 45 30.80 -13.01 9.75
C ILE A 45 30.30 -12.42 8.42
N GLY A 46 31.03 -12.08 7.36
CA GLY A 46 32.41 -12.27 6.91
C GLY A 46 32.34 -12.15 5.37
N LEU A 47 32.83 -11.05 4.79
CA LEU A 47 32.90 -10.83 3.34
C LEU A 47 34.30 -11.21 2.86
N ASP A 48 34.41 -12.29 2.08
CA ASP A 48 35.65 -12.66 1.40
C ASP A 48 35.87 -11.77 0.17
N VAL A 49 37.02 -11.10 0.18
CA VAL A 49 37.63 -10.38 -0.93
C VAL A 49 38.57 -11.36 -1.63
N CYS A 50 38.40 -11.58 -2.93
CA CYS A 50 39.45 -12.17 -3.77
C CYS A 50 40.04 -11.08 -4.67
N GLU A 51 41.26 -10.68 -4.36
CA GLU A 51 42.18 -9.99 -5.28
C GLU A 51 42.69 -10.99 -6.33
N VAL A 52 42.81 -10.53 -7.58
CA VAL A 52 43.73 -11.12 -8.57
C VAL A 52 44.43 -9.96 -9.30
N ASP A 53 45.76 -9.97 -9.21
CA ASP A 53 46.70 -9.01 -9.78
C ASP A 53 46.80 -9.05 -11.31
N GLY A 54 46.94 -7.84 -11.90
CA GLY A 54 48.02 -7.44 -12.79
C GLY A 54 48.24 -8.13 -14.15
N SER A 55 47.94 -7.41 -15.24
CA SER A 55 48.91 -6.97 -16.29
C SER A 55 48.22 -6.62 -17.64
N GLY A 56 48.54 -5.44 -18.20
CA GLY A 56 48.13 -5.03 -19.55
C GLY A 56 48.98 -5.71 -20.66
N PRO A 57 48.74 -5.41 -21.96
CA PRO A 57 49.06 -4.08 -22.48
C PRO A 57 48.11 -3.52 -23.58
N ARG A 58 48.34 -2.23 -23.91
CA ARG A 58 47.70 -1.43 -24.96
C ARG A 58 48.19 -1.74 -26.38
N ARG A 59 47.34 -1.47 -27.39
CA ARG A 59 47.55 -0.85 -28.73
C ARG A 59 46.39 -1.30 -29.64
N SER A 60 45.95 -0.66 -30.72
CA SER A 60 45.91 0.71 -31.27
C SER A 60 45.26 0.56 -32.67
N THR A 61 44.48 1.56 -33.10
CA THR A 61 44.24 1.97 -34.51
C THR A 61 43.65 0.99 -35.53
N GLY A 62 42.60 1.42 -36.24
CA GLY A 62 42.18 0.79 -37.49
C GLY A 62 40.92 1.42 -38.09
N GLU A 63 41.10 2.11 -39.20
CA GLU A 63 40.19 3.02 -39.89
C GLU A 63 39.45 2.34 -41.08
N LYS A 64 38.42 2.99 -41.63
CA LYS A 64 37.72 2.74 -42.94
C LYS A 64 36.66 1.63 -42.93
N GLY A 65 35.48 1.75 -43.55
CA GLY A 65 34.85 2.77 -44.40
C GLY A 65 33.63 2.14 -45.10
N GLY A 66 32.72 2.97 -45.64
CA GLY A 66 31.91 2.62 -46.83
C GLY A 66 30.60 1.84 -46.67
N ASN A 67 29.50 2.58 -46.59
CA ASN A 67 28.28 2.55 -47.43
C ASN A 67 27.75 1.26 -48.12
N LEU A 68 26.39 1.27 -48.20
CA LEU A 68 25.48 0.72 -49.24
C LEU A 68 24.82 -0.67 -49.03
N LEU A 69 23.60 -0.60 -48.47
CA LEU A 69 22.29 -0.98 -49.06
C LEU A 69 22.15 -2.15 -50.05
N LYS A 70 21.12 -2.96 -49.74
CA LYS A 70 20.31 -3.90 -50.56
C LYS A 70 21.04 -5.22 -50.89
N ASP A 71 20.45 -6.40 -50.74
CA ASP A 71 19.12 -6.79 -51.20
C ASP A 71 18.74 -8.19 -50.63
N ARG A 72 17.42 -8.44 -50.61
CA ARG A 72 16.72 -9.75 -50.68
C ARG A 72 16.66 -10.70 -49.48
N GLY A 73 15.42 -11.13 -49.23
CA GLY A 73 15.06 -12.12 -48.23
C GLY A 73 15.20 -13.56 -48.67
N GLY A 74 14.86 -14.44 -47.74
CA GLY A 74 14.78 -15.87 -47.93
C GLY A 74 14.38 -16.54 -46.62
N LEU A 75 13.19 -17.13 -46.62
CA LEU A 75 12.71 -18.09 -45.63
C LEU A 75 13.71 -19.26 -45.52
N GLY A 76 13.93 -19.76 -44.30
CA GLY A 76 14.69 -20.98 -44.07
C GLY A 76 14.56 -21.47 -42.63
N ASN A 77 13.65 -22.40 -42.40
CA ASN A 77 13.63 -23.28 -41.24
C ASN A 77 14.96 -24.04 -41.13
N PHE A 78 15.53 -24.12 -39.92
CA PHE A 78 16.38 -25.23 -39.52
C PHE A 78 16.09 -25.58 -38.06
N GLY A 79 15.66 -26.82 -37.86
CA GLY A 79 15.54 -27.46 -36.56
C GLY A 79 16.82 -28.19 -36.16
N GLU A 80 16.94 -28.36 -34.84
CA GLU A 80 17.59 -29.43 -34.06
C GLU A 80 19.04 -29.86 -34.37
N ALA A 81 19.93 -29.71 -33.37
CA ALA A 81 20.48 -30.85 -32.60
C ALA A 81 21.39 -30.36 -31.43
N VAL A 82 21.03 -30.63 -30.17
CA VAL A 82 21.59 -31.65 -29.23
C VAL A 82 22.90 -31.28 -28.51
N GLY A 83 22.80 -31.17 -27.17
CA GLY A 83 23.66 -31.92 -26.23
C GLY A 83 24.67 -31.17 -25.35
N GLY A 84 24.56 -31.34 -24.01
CA GLY A 84 25.75 -31.36 -23.13
C GLY A 84 25.72 -30.62 -21.78
N ALA A 85 25.09 -31.25 -20.77
CA ALA A 85 25.39 -31.30 -19.32
C ALA A 85 26.11 -30.15 -18.55
N SER A 86 25.53 -29.79 -17.39
CA SER A 86 26.20 -30.04 -16.09
C SER A 86 25.18 -30.07 -14.93
N GLU A 87 24.89 -31.29 -14.46
CA GLU A 87 24.30 -31.56 -13.15
C GLU A 87 25.38 -31.39 -12.08
N GLY A 88 25.26 -30.37 -11.23
CA GLY A 88 26.22 -30.14 -10.14
C GLY A 88 25.71 -29.29 -8.96
N SER A 89 24.53 -28.68 -9.06
CA SER A 89 24.08 -27.69 -8.07
C SER A 89 22.86 -28.14 -7.24
N THR A 90 22.25 -29.29 -7.54
CA THR A 90 20.98 -29.72 -6.93
C THR A 90 21.16 -30.60 -5.68
N MET A 91 22.37 -31.10 -5.39
CA MET A 91 22.63 -31.92 -4.20
C MET A 91 23.06 -31.15 -2.95
N ARG A 92 23.43 -29.87 -3.06
CA ARG A 92 23.91 -29.07 -1.91
C ARG A 92 22.78 -28.35 -1.16
N TRP A 93 21.64 -28.12 -1.81
CA TRP A 93 20.45 -27.47 -1.21
C TRP A 93 19.64 -28.41 -0.30
N ASN A 94 19.53 -29.70 -0.64
CA ASN A 94 18.72 -30.66 0.12
C ASN A 94 19.30 -31.08 1.48
N ARG A 95 20.57 -30.73 1.77
CA ARG A 95 21.20 -30.98 3.08
C ARG A 95 21.01 -29.83 4.08
N MET A 96 20.80 -28.61 3.58
CA MET A 96 20.62 -27.42 4.43
C MET A 96 19.18 -27.28 4.95
N VAL A 97 18.20 -27.72 4.16
CA VAL A 97 16.77 -27.70 4.55
C VAL A 97 16.41 -28.76 5.59
N ARG A 98 17.16 -29.86 5.71
CA ARG A 98 16.94 -30.87 6.77
C ARG A 98 17.50 -30.46 8.14
N GLY A 99 18.57 -29.65 8.19
CA GLY A 99 19.16 -29.18 9.45
C GLY A 99 18.28 -28.18 10.22
N CYS A 100 17.54 -27.32 9.52
CA CYS A 100 16.64 -26.35 10.17
C CYS A 100 15.34 -26.99 10.70
N ALA A 101 14.93 -28.16 10.19
CA ALA A 101 13.69 -28.84 10.61
C ALA A 101 13.84 -29.72 11.87
N GLU A 102 15.08 -29.94 12.35
CA GLU A 102 15.37 -30.64 13.61
C GLU A 102 15.61 -29.67 14.78
N ALA A 103 16.09 -28.44 14.52
CA ALA A 103 16.25 -27.40 15.55
C ALA A 103 14.90 -26.85 16.09
N LEU A 104 13.83 -26.90 15.30
CA LEU A 104 12.49 -26.43 15.69
C LEU A 104 11.63 -27.49 16.41
N ARG A 105 12.11 -28.73 16.55
CA ARG A 105 11.43 -29.78 17.34
C ARG A 105 12.00 -29.97 18.75
N GLY A 106 13.08 -29.26 19.10
CA GLY A 106 13.73 -29.33 20.42
C GLY A 106 13.13 -28.41 21.49
N ASN A 107 12.35 -27.38 21.14
CA ASN A 107 11.87 -26.36 22.08
C ASN A 107 10.45 -26.58 22.64
N ALA A 108 9.81 -27.72 22.34
CA ALA A 108 8.47 -28.06 22.82
C ALA A 108 8.45 -29.16 23.91
N ARG A 109 9.50 -29.25 24.74
CA ARG A 109 9.61 -30.24 25.83
C ARG A 109 10.07 -29.70 27.19
N PHE A 110 10.00 -28.38 27.43
CA PHE A 110 10.41 -27.80 28.73
C PHE A 110 9.30 -27.07 29.52
N ALA A 111 8.04 -27.12 29.08
CA ALA A 111 6.90 -26.52 29.78
C ALA A 111 5.83 -27.57 30.14
N ARG A 112 6.25 -28.61 30.86
CA ARG A 112 5.37 -29.55 31.59
C ARG A 112 6.25 -30.30 32.57
N LEU A 113 6.37 -29.78 33.79
CA LEU A 113 6.80 -30.47 35.01
C LEU A 113 7.00 -29.37 36.07
N CYS A 114 5.93 -29.00 36.76
CA CYS A 114 5.93 -28.41 38.11
C CYS A 114 4.46 -28.14 38.50
N GLY A 115 3.75 -29.22 38.81
CA GLY A 115 2.41 -29.18 39.37
C GLY A 115 2.30 -30.24 40.47
N ASN A 116 2.00 -29.79 41.69
CA ASN A 116 1.54 -30.53 42.85
C ASN A 116 2.41 -31.65 43.44
N SER A 117 2.99 -31.37 44.62
CA SER A 117 2.84 -32.30 45.75
C SER A 117 2.80 -31.55 47.08
N SER A 118 1.69 -31.73 47.78
CA SER A 118 1.46 -31.36 49.18
C SER A 118 2.00 -32.47 50.09
N SER A 119 2.69 -32.11 51.18
CA SER A 119 2.37 -32.53 52.58
C SER A 119 3.56 -32.53 53.54
N SER A 120 3.31 -31.92 54.71
CA SER A 120 3.83 -32.24 56.05
C SER A 120 5.33 -32.16 56.34
N ARG A 121 5.71 -31.22 57.23
CA ARG A 121 6.28 -31.51 58.56
C ARG A 121 6.31 -30.25 59.43
N ARG A 122 5.98 -30.44 60.71
CA ARG A 122 5.99 -29.46 61.80
C ARG A 122 7.42 -29.32 62.34
N ASP A 123 7.82 -28.13 62.78
CA ASP A 123 7.92 -27.77 64.21
C ASP A 123 8.74 -26.48 64.44
N ALA A 124 8.17 -25.63 65.30
CA ALA A 124 8.73 -24.63 66.21
C ALA A 124 10.11 -23.98 65.94
N PHE A 125 10.14 -22.63 65.92
CA PHE A 125 10.87 -21.83 66.93
C PHE A 125 10.45 -20.35 66.87
N ALA A 126 10.66 -19.68 68.00
CA ALA A 126 9.99 -18.50 68.51
C ALA A 126 10.28 -17.15 67.82
N GLY A 127 9.27 -16.28 67.85
CA GLY A 127 9.40 -14.94 68.46
C GLY A 127 10.23 -13.89 67.72
N ALA A 128 9.63 -13.24 66.71
CA ALA A 128 9.95 -11.86 66.36
C ALA A 128 8.71 -11.17 65.78
N ARG A 129 8.32 -10.04 66.38
CA ARG A 129 7.26 -9.15 65.87
C ARG A 129 7.72 -8.57 64.54
N ALA A 130 7.24 -9.11 63.43
CA ALA A 130 7.31 -8.48 62.13
C ALA A 130 5.96 -7.80 61.84
N PHE A 131 6.00 -6.49 61.61
CA PHE A 131 4.88 -5.77 61.00
C PHE A 131 4.60 -6.39 59.63
N SER A 132 3.56 -7.23 59.56
CA SER A 132 3.02 -7.71 58.30
C SER A 132 2.23 -6.54 57.70
N CYS A 133 2.82 -5.89 56.70
CA CYS A 133 2.06 -5.14 55.72
C CYS A 133 0.99 -6.09 55.17
N ARG A 134 -0.27 -5.81 55.47
CA ARG A 134 -1.38 -6.45 54.75
C ARG A 134 -1.21 -6.07 53.29
N SER A 135 -0.86 -7.04 52.46
CA SER A 135 -1.05 -6.96 51.03
C SER A 135 -2.50 -6.51 50.80
N PRO A 136 -2.76 -5.47 49.99
CA PRO A 136 -4.12 -5.20 49.56
C PRO A 136 -4.62 -6.48 48.92
N LYS A 137 -5.71 -7.03 49.48
CA LYS A 137 -6.45 -8.12 48.85
C LYS A 137 -6.71 -7.71 47.41
N ASP A 138 -6.37 -8.63 46.51
CA ASP A 138 -6.76 -8.70 45.11
C ASP A 138 -7.87 -7.69 44.78
N SER A 139 -7.44 -6.53 44.27
CA SER A 139 -8.34 -5.63 43.58
C SER A 139 -8.94 -6.46 42.45
N GLU A 140 -10.25 -6.63 42.50
CA GLU A 140 -11.05 -7.21 41.41
C GLU A 140 -10.49 -6.73 40.07
N ASP A 141 -10.27 -7.67 39.15
CA ASP A 141 -9.79 -7.43 37.79
C ASP A 141 -10.56 -6.25 37.18
N CYS A 142 -9.98 -5.05 37.26
CA CYS A 142 -10.43 -3.94 36.45
C CYS A 142 -10.15 -4.38 35.01
N PRO A 143 -11.16 -4.56 34.15
CA PRO A 143 -10.92 -4.94 32.77
C PRO A 143 -10.00 -3.87 32.20
N LYS A 144 -8.74 -4.22 31.94
CA LYS A 144 -7.80 -3.31 31.27
C LYS A 144 -8.47 -2.94 29.96
N SER A 145 -8.94 -1.70 29.86
CA SER A 145 -9.60 -1.25 28.65
C SER A 145 -8.59 -1.34 27.52
N ARG A 146 -8.94 -2.13 26.51
CA ARG A 146 -8.13 -2.24 25.32
C ARG A 146 -8.37 -0.97 24.52
N LEU A 147 -7.32 -0.18 24.33
CA LEU A 147 -7.36 0.96 23.43
C LEU A 147 -7.72 0.47 22.02
N MET A 148 -8.66 1.16 21.39
CA MET A 148 -9.09 0.94 20.02
C MET A 148 -8.52 2.00 19.10
N HIS A 149 -8.41 1.67 17.82
CA HIS A 149 -7.96 2.59 16.78
C HIS A 149 -9.15 3.27 16.08
N GLY A 150 -9.08 4.60 15.94
CA GLY A 150 -10.03 5.41 15.19
C GLY A 150 -9.35 6.25 14.12
N VAL A 151 -10.07 6.51 13.04
CA VAL A 151 -9.66 7.36 11.92
C VAL A 151 -10.73 8.42 11.70
N HIS A 152 -10.34 9.69 11.70
CA HIS A 152 -11.22 10.81 11.34
C HIS A 152 -10.71 11.48 10.08
N VAL A 153 -11.59 11.64 9.09
CA VAL A 153 -11.31 12.36 7.83
C VAL A 153 -12.21 13.58 7.77
N PHE A 154 -11.58 14.73 7.51
CA PHE A 154 -12.23 16.02 7.54
C PHE A 154 -11.92 16.84 6.28
N GLN A 155 -12.95 17.50 5.74
CA GLN A 155 -12.86 18.41 4.60
C GLN A 155 -13.82 19.57 4.81
N CYS A 156 -13.31 20.80 4.69
CA CYS A 156 -14.13 22.01 4.71
C CYS A 156 -13.38 23.18 4.05
N THR A 157 -14.04 24.31 3.85
CA THR A 157 -13.35 25.59 3.58
C THR A 157 -12.40 25.92 4.73
N ASP A 158 -11.16 26.30 4.42
CA ASP A 158 -10.16 26.59 5.44
C ASP A 158 -10.56 27.80 6.29
N GLN A 159 -10.40 27.67 7.61
CA GLN A 159 -10.64 28.72 8.57
C GLN A 159 -9.91 28.48 9.89
N LEU A 160 -9.67 29.55 10.64
CA LEU A 160 -8.96 29.48 11.91
C LEU A 160 -9.67 28.55 12.91
N GLY A 161 -8.89 27.68 13.55
CA GLY A 161 -9.36 26.87 14.69
C GLY A 161 -9.89 25.48 14.35
N ILE A 162 -9.82 25.03 13.08
CA ILE A 162 -10.20 23.66 12.68
C ILE A 162 -9.35 22.63 13.45
N VAL A 163 -8.03 22.70 13.28
CA VAL A 163 -7.08 21.77 13.93
C VAL A 163 -7.22 21.79 15.45
N ALA A 164 -7.33 22.99 16.05
CA ALA A 164 -7.53 23.14 17.48
C ALA A 164 -8.82 22.49 17.97
N SER A 165 -9.92 22.62 17.22
CA SER A 165 -11.21 22.03 17.60
C SER A 165 -11.20 20.50 17.51
N ILE A 166 -10.62 19.93 16.45
CA ILE A 166 -10.48 18.47 16.27
C ILE A 166 -9.61 17.87 17.38
N SER A 167 -8.39 18.40 17.54
CA SER A 167 -7.45 17.94 18.57
C SER A 167 -7.99 18.10 19.98
N GLN A 168 -8.68 19.20 20.27
CA GLN A 168 -9.30 19.42 21.58
C GLN A 168 -10.45 18.44 21.82
N SER A 169 -11.25 18.10 20.80
CA SER A 169 -12.34 17.12 20.93
C SER A 169 -11.79 15.74 21.27
N ILE A 170 -10.74 15.30 20.57
CA ILE A 170 -10.04 14.03 20.85
C ILE A 170 -9.45 14.05 22.26
N ALA A 171 -8.75 15.13 22.64
CA ALA A 171 -8.09 15.23 23.95
C ALA A 171 -9.09 15.28 25.12
N ARG A 172 -10.27 15.90 24.96
CA ARG A 172 -11.33 15.95 25.99
C ARG A 172 -11.88 14.57 26.35
N ARG A 173 -11.67 13.59 25.47
CA ARG A 173 -12.09 12.19 25.63
C ARG A 173 -10.93 11.28 26.07
N GLU A 174 -9.84 11.88 26.54
CA GLU A 174 -8.59 11.21 26.93
C GLU A 174 -7.99 10.33 25.84
N ALA A 175 -8.34 10.58 24.57
CA ALA A 175 -7.78 9.88 23.43
C ALA A 175 -6.47 10.53 22.97
N ASN A 176 -5.58 9.72 22.41
CA ASN A 176 -4.28 10.17 21.93
C ASN A 176 -4.20 10.10 20.40
N ILE A 177 -3.78 11.19 19.77
CA ILE A 177 -3.52 11.21 18.32
C ILE A 177 -2.23 10.43 18.04
N LEU A 178 -2.30 9.46 17.13
CA LEU A 178 -1.18 8.63 16.69
C LEU A 178 -0.51 9.22 15.45
N SER A 179 -1.30 9.68 14.49
CA SER A 179 -0.83 10.32 13.27
C SER A 179 -1.82 11.40 12.85
N VAL A 180 -1.31 12.46 12.23
CA VAL A 180 -2.12 13.51 11.66
C VAL A 180 -1.49 14.00 10.37
N ASP A 181 -2.29 13.97 9.31
CA ASP A 181 -1.97 14.55 8.02
C ASP A 181 -2.88 15.74 7.78
N ILE A 182 -2.30 16.89 7.44
CA ILE A 182 -3.02 18.13 7.14
C ILE A 182 -2.51 18.67 5.82
N TYR A 183 -3.43 19.02 4.95
CA TYR A 183 -3.14 19.66 3.68
C TYR A 183 -4.14 20.78 3.42
N ILE A 184 -3.65 21.93 2.97
CA ILE A 184 -4.48 23.05 2.55
C ILE A 184 -4.17 23.28 1.08
N ASP A 185 -5.22 23.31 0.26
CA ASP A 185 -5.13 23.62 -1.15
C ASP A 185 -6.04 24.80 -1.50
N PHE A 186 -5.93 25.33 -2.71
CA PHE A 186 -6.74 26.46 -3.20
C PHE A 186 -7.57 26.02 -4.40
N ASP A 187 -8.85 25.72 -4.20
CA ASP A 187 -9.78 25.37 -5.28
C ASP A 187 -10.49 26.63 -5.80
N ASN A 188 -10.28 26.97 -7.07
CA ASN A 188 -10.76 28.21 -7.68
C ASN A 188 -10.42 29.49 -6.87
N GLY A 189 -9.29 29.48 -6.17
CA GLY A 189 -8.82 30.58 -5.32
C GLY A 189 -9.40 30.61 -3.90
N LEU A 190 -10.31 29.69 -3.56
CA LEU A 190 -10.80 29.51 -2.18
C LEU A 190 -9.96 28.45 -1.46
N PRO A 191 -9.48 28.71 -0.24
CA PRO A 191 -8.69 27.75 0.50
C PRO A 191 -9.60 26.63 1.04
N VAL A 192 -9.19 25.38 0.82
CA VAL A 192 -9.90 24.18 1.28
C VAL A 192 -8.95 23.37 2.15
N PHE A 193 -9.43 23.03 3.33
CA PHE A 193 -8.71 22.29 4.35
C PHE A 193 -9.05 20.80 4.26
N TYR A 194 -8.02 19.97 4.35
CA TYR A 194 -8.11 18.51 4.39
C TYR A 194 -7.31 17.99 5.56
N SER A 195 -7.89 17.06 6.32
CA SER A 195 -7.12 16.33 7.31
C SER A 195 -7.54 14.88 7.46
N ARG A 196 -6.58 14.06 7.84
CA ARG A 196 -6.79 12.70 8.33
C ARG A 196 -6.10 12.57 9.68
N SER A 197 -6.84 12.17 10.71
CA SER A 197 -6.32 11.96 12.05
C SER A 197 -6.53 10.51 12.46
N GLU A 198 -5.45 9.83 12.79
CA GLU A 198 -5.47 8.54 13.43
C GLU A 198 -5.32 8.73 14.94
N PHE A 199 -6.14 8.06 15.73
CA PHE A 199 -6.09 8.17 17.18
C PHE A 199 -6.36 6.83 17.87
N SER A 200 -5.83 6.70 19.08
CA SER A 200 -6.13 5.62 20.01
C SER A 200 -7.05 6.14 21.10
N PHE A 201 -8.12 5.41 21.40
CA PHE A 201 -9.10 5.80 22.41
C PHE A 201 -9.56 4.62 23.26
N ASP A 202 -10.05 4.90 24.45
CA ASP A 202 -10.72 3.91 25.30
C ASP A 202 -12.24 3.92 24.98
N PRO A 203 -12.83 2.81 24.51
CA PRO A 203 -14.26 2.75 24.21
C PRO A 203 -15.16 2.95 25.44
N LEU A 204 -14.66 2.74 26.67
CA LEU A 204 -15.40 3.04 27.90
C LEU A 204 -15.51 4.54 28.15
N GLN A 205 -14.50 5.32 27.73
CA GLN A 205 -14.47 6.77 27.90
C GLN A 205 -15.09 7.51 26.72
N TRP A 206 -14.94 6.95 25.53
CA TRP A 206 -15.46 7.50 24.30
C TRP A 206 -16.28 6.47 23.52
N PRO A 207 -17.55 6.23 23.95
CA PRO A 207 -18.47 5.36 23.23
C PRO A 207 -18.69 5.80 21.79
N ARG A 208 -18.99 4.83 20.92
CA ARG A 208 -19.05 5.03 19.46
C ARG A 208 -20.10 6.05 19.01
N ASP A 209 -21.26 6.06 19.64
CA ASP A 209 -22.36 7.01 19.42
C ASP A 209 -21.97 8.43 19.82
N VAL A 210 -21.32 8.57 20.97
CA VAL A 210 -20.81 9.85 21.46
C VAL A 210 -19.70 10.40 20.57
N MET A 211 -18.82 9.53 20.07
CA MET A 211 -17.78 9.90 19.09
C MET A 211 -18.36 10.42 17.79
N GLU A 212 -19.41 9.77 17.30
CA GLU A 212 -20.16 10.21 16.13
C GLU A 212 -20.72 11.62 16.33
N GLU A 213 -21.32 11.87 17.51
CA GLU A 213 -21.86 13.17 17.87
C GLU A 213 -20.77 14.25 17.95
N ASP A 214 -19.67 13.99 18.66
CA ASP A 214 -18.58 14.96 18.83
C ASP A 214 -17.99 15.41 17.48
N PHE A 215 -17.78 14.49 16.54
CA PHE A 215 -17.28 14.82 15.20
C PHE A 215 -18.35 15.42 14.28
N ARG A 216 -19.63 15.12 14.51
CA ARG A 216 -20.77 15.76 13.84
C ARG A 216 -20.90 17.22 14.23
N GLU A 217 -20.80 17.54 15.52
CA GLU A 217 -20.83 18.93 16.03
C GLU A 217 -19.70 19.77 15.41
N ILE A 218 -18.49 19.22 15.27
CA ILE A 218 -17.39 19.88 14.58
C ILE A 218 -17.73 20.08 13.09
N GLY A 219 -18.26 19.05 12.44
CA GLY A 219 -18.72 19.15 11.05
C GLY A 219 -19.72 20.28 10.84
N GLU A 220 -20.73 20.38 11.71
CA GLU A 220 -21.75 21.43 11.67
C GLU A 220 -21.15 22.82 11.93
N ARG A 221 -20.26 22.95 12.93
CA ARG A 221 -19.59 24.21 13.27
C ARG A 221 -18.76 24.78 12.13
N PHE A 222 -18.05 23.92 11.39
CA PHE A 222 -17.18 24.32 10.29
C PHE A 222 -17.84 24.19 8.91
N ARG A 223 -19.12 23.79 8.85
CA ARG A 223 -19.86 23.50 7.61
C ARG A 223 -19.07 22.57 6.70
N ALA A 224 -18.58 21.48 7.28
CA ALA A 224 -17.72 20.54 6.59
C ALA A 224 -18.47 19.82 5.46
N ASP A 225 -17.80 19.69 4.31
CA ASP A 225 -18.25 18.84 3.21
C ASP A 225 -18.12 17.36 3.59
N LYS A 226 -17.12 17.03 4.42
CA LYS A 226 -16.89 15.68 4.96
C LYS A 226 -16.40 15.77 6.39
N SER A 227 -17.08 15.07 7.30
CA SER A 227 -16.60 14.74 8.64
C SER A 227 -16.95 13.28 8.90
N LEU A 228 -16.01 12.38 8.60
CA LEU A 228 -16.22 10.94 8.69
C LEU A 228 -15.31 10.37 9.75
N VAL A 229 -15.88 9.67 10.73
CA VAL A 229 -15.14 8.86 11.69
C VAL A 229 -15.35 7.38 11.41
N ARG A 230 -14.27 6.59 11.49
CA ARG A 230 -14.28 5.14 11.35
C ARG A 230 -13.48 4.49 12.49
N VAL A 231 -13.99 3.40 13.02
CA VAL A 231 -13.33 2.52 13.99
C VAL A 231 -13.21 1.14 13.35
N PRO A 232 -12.08 0.79 12.70
CA PRO A 232 -11.97 -0.43 11.90
C PRO A 232 -12.26 -1.73 12.65
N GLU A 233 -12.05 -1.77 13.97
CA GLU A 233 -12.32 -2.97 14.79
C GLU A 233 -13.83 -3.21 15.04
N VAL A 234 -14.69 -2.19 14.85
CA VAL A 234 -16.12 -2.24 15.20
C VAL A 234 -17.01 -1.99 13.99
N ASP A 235 -16.62 -1.06 13.12
CA ASP A 235 -17.38 -0.72 11.93
C ASP A 235 -17.25 -1.84 10.89
N PRO A 236 -18.32 -2.14 10.12
CA PRO A 236 -18.24 -3.14 9.06
C PRO A 236 -17.23 -2.74 7.98
N ASP A 237 -16.57 -3.75 7.42
CA ASP A 237 -15.75 -3.60 6.22
C ASP A 237 -16.60 -3.06 5.06
N LEU A 238 -15.97 -2.26 4.21
CA LEU A 238 -16.62 -1.79 2.99
C LEU A 238 -16.91 -2.95 2.05
N LYS A 239 -18.13 -3.00 1.53
CA LYS A 239 -18.57 -3.97 0.53
C LYS A 239 -18.15 -3.52 -0.85
N MET A 240 -17.41 -4.36 -1.56
CA MET A 240 -17.04 -4.14 -2.95
C MET A 240 -17.59 -5.23 -3.86
N ALA A 241 -17.95 -4.85 -5.09
CA ALA A 241 -18.10 -5.82 -6.19
C ALA A 241 -17.03 -5.59 -7.25
N VAL A 242 -16.60 -6.67 -7.87
CA VAL A 242 -15.50 -6.68 -8.84
C VAL A 242 -16.04 -7.02 -10.22
N LEU A 243 -15.83 -6.14 -11.19
CA LEU A 243 -16.10 -6.40 -12.60
C LEU A 243 -14.79 -6.81 -13.29
N ALA A 244 -14.81 -7.92 -14.01
CA ALA A 244 -13.65 -8.44 -14.72
C ALA A 244 -14.01 -8.95 -16.12
N SER A 245 -13.08 -8.83 -17.08
CA SER A 245 -13.25 -9.41 -18.42
C SER A 245 -12.49 -10.73 -18.57
N TRP A 246 -11.70 -10.91 -19.62
CA TRP A 246 -10.99 -12.15 -19.94
C TRP A 246 -9.61 -12.24 -19.27
N GLN A 247 -9.04 -11.11 -18.85
CA GLN A 247 -7.75 -11.07 -18.14
C GLN A 247 -7.99 -11.25 -16.65
N ASP A 248 -7.42 -12.31 -16.09
CA ASP A 248 -7.67 -12.70 -14.70
C ASP A 248 -6.61 -12.16 -13.72
N HIS A 249 -5.46 -11.65 -14.18
CA HIS A 249 -4.32 -11.33 -13.30
C HIS A 249 -4.66 -10.37 -12.15
N CYS A 250 -5.37 -9.28 -12.42
CA CYS A 250 -5.83 -8.35 -11.38
C CYS A 250 -6.87 -8.97 -10.45
N LEU A 251 -7.81 -9.77 -11.00
CA LEU A 251 -8.85 -10.42 -10.20
C LEU A 251 -8.25 -11.47 -9.26
N VAL A 252 -7.34 -12.31 -9.76
CA VAL A 252 -6.67 -13.36 -8.98
C VAL A 252 -5.85 -12.76 -7.84
N ASP A 253 -5.10 -11.70 -8.11
CA ASP A 253 -4.27 -11.03 -7.10
C ASP A 253 -5.12 -10.36 -6.00
N LEU A 254 -6.23 -9.73 -6.41
CA LEU A 254 -7.19 -9.14 -5.49
C LEU A 254 -7.85 -10.21 -4.60
N LEU A 255 -8.30 -11.33 -5.18
CA LEU A 255 -8.90 -12.44 -4.44
C LEU A 255 -7.91 -13.05 -3.44
N HIS A 256 -6.67 -13.25 -3.86
CA HIS A 256 -5.61 -13.76 -2.97
C HIS A 256 -5.32 -12.77 -1.83
N SER A 257 -5.13 -11.50 -2.14
CA SER A 257 -4.88 -10.44 -1.14
C SER A 257 -6.03 -10.31 -0.14
N TRP A 258 -7.26 -10.51 -0.60
CA TRP A 258 -8.44 -10.56 0.26
C TRP A 258 -8.42 -11.78 1.19
N GLN A 259 -8.12 -12.97 0.66
CA GLN A 259 -8.01 -14.19 1.49
C GLN A 259 -6.93 -14.06 2.57
N ASP A 260 -5.83 -13.39 2.27
CA ASP A 260 -4.73 -13.15 3.21
C ASP A 260 -5.05 -12.06 4.26
N GLY A 261 -6.19 -11.37 4.14
CA GLY A 261 -6.57 -10.25 5.01
C GLY A 261 -5.79 -8.97 4.74
N ALA A 262 -5.04 -8.89 3.64
CA ALA A 262 -4.28 -7.69 3.26
C ALA A 262 -5.17 -6.58 2.68
N LEU A 263 -6.39 -6.94 2.25
CA LEU A 263 -7.39 -6.03 1.69
C LEU A 263 -8.60 -5.90 2.65
N PRO A 264 -8.76 -4.75 3.34
CA PRO A 264 -9.81 -4.56 4.35
C PRO A 264 -11.16 -4.21 3.69
N ALA A 265 -11.71 -5.17 2.94
CA ALA A 265 -12.99 -5.04 2.24
C ALA A 265 -13.71 -6.40 2.16
N GLN A 266 -15.04 -6.37 2.07
CA GLN A 266 -15.86 -7.55 1.81
C GLN A 266 -16.17 -7.66 0.31
N ILE A 267 -15.84 -8.80 -0.31
CA ILE A 267 -16.20 -9.06 -1.70
C ILE A 267 -17.63 -9.57 -1.78
N SER A 268 -18.54 -8.75 -2.31
CA SER A 268 -19.97 -9.05 -2.40
C SER A 268 -20.32 -9.86 -3.64
N ALA A 269 -19.67 -9.59 -4.78
CA ALA A 269 -19.89 -10.32 -6.02
C ALA A 269 -18.73 -10.12 -7.00
N VAL A 270 -18.54 -11.09 -7.90
CA VAL A 270 -17.68 -10.95 -9.09
C VAL A 270 -18.54 -11.05 -10.35
N ILE A 271 -18.55 -10.02 -11.17
CA ILE A 271 -19.35 -9.95 -12.39
C ILE A 271 -18.41 -9.99 -13.59
N SER A 272 -18.73 -10.80 -14.58
CA SER A 272 -17.93 -10.87 -15.80
C SER A 272 -18.75 -10.97 -17.06
N ASN A 273 -18.22 -10.35 -18.12
CA ASN A 273 -18.76 -10.44 -19.45
C ASN A 273 -18.25 -11.63 -20.27
N HIS A 274 -17.32 -12.41 -19.72
CA HIS A 274 -16.79 -13.61 -20.35
C HIS A 274 -17.18 -14.84 -19.52
N SER A 275 -17.57 -15.91 -20.22
CA SER A 275 -17.84 -17.18 -19.57
C SER A 275 -16.51 -17.75 -19.06
N ARG A 276 -16.38 -17.92 -17.75
CA ARG A 276 -15.33 -18.76 -17.18
C ARG A 276 -15.85 -20.19 -17.19
N GLY A 277 -15.07 -21.10 -17.75
CA GLY A 277 -15.44 -22.52 -17.75
C GLY A 277 -15.63 -23.04 -16.32
N PRO A 278 -16.42 -24.10 -16.14
CA PRO A 278 -16.50 -24.77 -14.84
C PRO A 278 -15.10 -25.26 -14.44
N ASN A 279 -14.81 -25.24 -13.13
CA ASN A 279 -13.53 -25.71 -12.57
C ASN A 279 -12.27 -24.88 -12.91
N THR A 280 -12.41 -23.65 -13.40
CA THR A 280 -11.26 -22.73 -13.45
C THR A 280 -10.77 -22.40 -12.03
N HIS A 281 -9.49 -22.06 -11.88
CA HIS A 281 -8.92 -21.70 -10.57
C HIS A 281 -9.69 -20.54 -9.90
N VAL A 282 -10.14 -19.54 -10.67
CA VAL A 282 -11.00 -18.44 -10.19
C VAL A 282 -12.35 -18.95 -9.70
N VAL A 283 -13.08 -19.73 -10.51
CA VAL A 283 -14.42 -20.22 -10.12
C VAL A 283 -14.33 -21.10 -8.88
N ARG A 284 -13.35 -22.01 -8.80
CA ARG A 284 -13.14 -22.84 -7.60
C ARG A 284 -12.80 -22.03 -6.35
N PHE A 285 -12.11 -20.91 -6.52
CA PHE A 285 -11.86 -19.97 -5.42
C PHE A 285 -13.18 -19.32 -4.97
N LEU A 286 -13.94 -18.74 -5.89
CA LEU A 286 -15.19 -18.06 -5.59
C LEU A 286 -16.20 -19.01 -4.91
N ASP A 287 -16.34 -20.23 -5.44
CA ASP A 287 -17.22 -21.25 -4.88
C ASP A 287 -16.79 -21.67 -3.47
N ARG A 288 -15.49 -21.86 -3.24
CA ARG A 288 -14.95 -22.22 -1.91
C ARG A 288 -15.26 -21.16 -0.86
N HIS A 289 -15.17 -19.89 -1.24
CA HIS A 289 -15.39 -18.76 -0.35
C HIS A 289 -16.84 -18.27 -0.35
N GLY A 290 -17.74 -18.92 -1.10
CA GLY A 290 -19.15 -18.53 -1.18
C GLY A 290 -19.38 -17.15 -1.81
N ILE A 291 -18.45 -16.67 -2.64
CA ILE A 291 -18.56 -15.37 -3.31
C ILE A 291 -19.43 -15.54 -4.57
N PRO A 292 -20.59 -14.86 -4.66
CA PRO A 292 -21.43 -14.90 -5.85
C PRO A 292 -20.65 -14.48 -7.11
N HIS A 293 -20.77 -15.26 -8.17
CA HIS A 293 -20.18 -14.93 -9.46
C HIS A 293 -21.23 -14.94 -10.57
N HIS A 294 -21.25 -13.89 -11.39
CA HIS A 294 -22.29 -13.67 -12.39
C HIS A 294 -21.67 -13.55 -13.78
N TYR A 295 -22.13 -14.39 -14.70
CA TYR A 295 -21.81 -14.26 -16.11
C TYR A 295 -22.90 -13.46 -16.82
N LEU A 296 -22.56 -12.22 -17.19
CA LEU A 296 -23.42 -11.32 -17.95
C LEU A 296 -22.74 -11.01 -19.28
N PRO A 297 -22.98 -11.78 -20.36
CA PRO A 297 -22.40 -11.48 -21.67
C PRO A 297 -22.78 -10.07 -22.11
N THR A 298 -21.77 -9.20 -22.19
CA THR A 298 -21.92 -7.82 -22.66
C THR A 298 -21.07 -7.58 -23.90
N THR A 299 -21.65 -6.83 -24.83
CA THR A 299 -20.97 -6.32 -26.02
C THR A 299 -21.12 -4.81 -26.07
N LYS A 300 -20.43 -4.15 -27.00
CA LYS A 300 -20.59 -2.69 -27.20
C LYS A 300 -22.03 -2.28 -27.48
N SER A 301 -22.84 -3.15 -28.10
CA SER A 301 -24.26 -2.91 -28.40
C SER A 301 -25.23 -3.43 -27.34
N ASN A 302 -24.79 -4.32 -26.45
CA ASN A 302 -25.62 -4.89 -25.39
C ASN A 302 -24.88 -4.86 -24.06
N LYS A 303 -25.00 -3.76 -23.31
CA LYS A 303 -24.19 -3.53 -22.10
C LYS A 303 -24.74 -4.16 -20.82
N ARG A 304 -25.99 -4.66 -20.80
CA ARG A 304 -26.68 -5.25 -19.62
C ARG A 304 -26.48 -4.47 -18.30
N GLU A 305 -26.30 -3.15 -18.40
CA GLU A 305 -25.92 -2.29 -17.27
C GLU A 305 -26.97 -2.25 -16.15
N GLN A 306 -28.26 -2.34 -16.50
CA GLN A 306 -29.34 -2.41 -15.51
C GLN A 306 -29.22 -3.64 -14.61
N GLU A 307 -28.89 -4.79 -15.17
CA GLU A 307 -28.70 -6.02 -14.40
C GLU A 307 -27.47 -5.95 -13.51
N ILE A 308 -26.39 -5.32 -14.00
CA ILE A 308 -25.19 -5.08 -13.20
C ILE A 308 -25.56 -4.19 -12.00
N VAL A 309 -26.29 -3.08 -12.22
CA VAL A 309 -26.72 -2.18 -11.14
C VAL A 309 -27.52 -2.93 -10.07
N GLU A 310 -28.46 -3.78 -10.46
CA GLU A 310 -29.26 -4.56 -9.50
C GLU A 310 -28.41 -5.51 -8.65
N LEU A 311 -27.36 -6.11 -9.22
CA LEU A 311 -26.44 -6.98 -8.50
C LEU A 311 -25.51 -6.23 -7.54
N VAL A 312 -25.24 -4.94 -7.80
CA VAL A 312 -24.23 -4.18 -7.05
C VAL A 312 -24.80 -3.06 -6.19
N LYS A 313 -26.12 -2.81 -6.22
CA LYS A 313 -26.74 -1.68 -5.52
C LYS A 313 -26.40 -1.59 -4.02
N ASP A 314 -26.22 -2.74 -3.37
CA ASP A 314 -25.93 -2.86 -1.94
C ASP A 314 -24.43 -2.83 -1.60
N THR A 315 -23.54 -2.61 -2.58
CA THR A 315 -22.09 -2.42 -2.34
C THR A 315 -21.74 -0.97 -2.09
N ASP A 316 -20.64 -0.70 -1.39
CA ASP A 316 -20.15 0.65 -1.12
C ASP A 316 -19.35 1.23 -2.29
N PHE A 317 -18.64 0.39 -3.04
CA PHE A 317 -17.91 0.78 -4.25
C PHE A 317 -17.74 -0.37 -5.24
N LEU A 318 -17.29 -0.05 -6.46
CA LEU A 318 -16.94 -1.01 -7.50
C LEU A 318 -15.45 -0.98 -7.83
N VAL A 319 -14.95 -2.13 -8.27
CA VAL A 319 -13.61 -2.29 -8.80
C VAL A 319 -13.68 -2.85 -10.21
N LEU A 320 -13.10 -2.15 -11.18
CA LEU A 320 -12.92 -2.65 -12.54
C LEU A 320 -11.54 -3.32 -12.65
N ALA A 321 -11.49 -4.61 -12.31
CA ALA A 321 -10.28 -5.43 -12.45
C ALA A 321 -10.12 -5.85 -13.92
N ARG A 322 -9.60 -4.93 -14.74
CA ARG A 322 -9.45 -5.12 -16.19
C ARG A 322 -10.78 -5.43 -16.88
N TYR A 323 -11.85 -4.72 -16.50
CA TYR A 323 -13.12 -4.76 -17.21
C TYR A 323 -13.02 -3.93 -18.49
N MET A 324 -13.18 -4.58 -19.65
CA MET A 324 -12.86 -3.99 -20.96
C MET A 324 -14.05 -3.27 -21.62
N GLN A 325 -15.22 -3.20 -20.96
CA GLN A 325 -16.38 -2.47 -21.48
C GLN A 325 -16.47 -1.10 -20.85
N VAL A 326 -16.73 -0.09 -21.67
CA VAL A 326 -16.98 1.28 -21.21
C VAL A 326 -18.35 1.34 -20.53
N LEU A 327 -18.39 1.77 -19.27
CA LEU A 327 -19.62 2.02 -18.54
C LEU A 327 -20.29 3.31 -19.07
N SER A 328 -21.61 3.29 -19.25
CA SER A 328 -22.35 4.46 -19.71
C SER A 328 -22.52 5.52 -18.61
N PRO A 329 -22.71 6.80 -18.97
CA PRO A 329 -23.08 7.84 -18.01
C PRO A 329 -24.37 7.50 -17.25
N THR A 330 -25.29 6.75 -17.86
CA THR A 330 -26.51 6.29 -17.19
C THR A 330 -26.18 5.28 -16.09
N PHE A 331 -25.27 4.33 -16.34
CA PHE A 331 -24.79 3.41 -15.30
C PHE A 331 -24.16 4.17 -14.13
N LEU A 332 -23.26 5.12 -14.41
CA LEU A 332 -22.58 5.90 -13.38
C LEU A 332 -23.56 6.64 -12.47
N ARG A 333 -24.57 7.30 -13.07
CA ARG A 333 -25.64 7.97 -12.32
C ARG A 333 -26.54 7.00 -11.54
N SER A 334 -26.89 5.86 -12.13
CA SER A 334 -27.73 4.86 -11.47
C SER A 334 -27.04 4.17 -10.30
N TYR A 335 -25.73 3.92 -10.40
CA TYR A 335 -24.95 3.34 -9.31
C TYR A 335 -24.65 4.36 -8.20
N GLY A 336 -24.28 5.59 -8.58
CA GLY A 336 -24.18 6.73 -7.68
C GLY A 336 -23.06 6.64 -6.61
N LYS A 337 -22.17 5.66 -6.70
CA LYS A 337 -21.05 5.44 -5.77
C LYS A 337 -19.72 5.36 -6.53
N ASP A 338 -18.62 5.38 -5.80
CA ASP A 338 -17.29 5.37 -6.42
C ASP A 338 -16.99 4.07 -7.16
N ILE A 339 -16.26 4.20 -8.26
CA ILE A 339 -15.76 3.09 -9.07
C ILE A 339 -14.27 3.30 -9.28
N ILE A 340 -13.46 2.33 -8.89
CA ILE A 340 -12.01 2.34 -9.06
C ILE A 340 -11.65 1.49 -10.28
N ASN A 341 -10.89 2.05 -11.21
CA ASN A 341 -10.42 1.36 -12.41
C ASN A 341 -8.90 1.25 -12.43
N ILE A 342 -8.40 0.17 -13.03
CA ILE A 342 -6.99 0.02 -13.40
C ILE A 342 -6.80 0.24 -14.90
N HIS A 343 -6.10 1.32 -15.25
CA HIS A 343 -5.62 1.58 -16.60
C HIS A 343 -4.21 1.02 -16.76
N HIS A 344 -3.97 0.38 -17.90
CA HIS A 344 -2.75 -0.37 -18.20
C HIS A 344 -1.76 0.46 -19.01
N GLY A 345 -1.36 1.53 -18.37
CA GLY A 345 -0.48 2.55 -18.90
C GLY A 345 -0.28 3.64 -17.86
N LEU A 346 0.75 4.45 -18.06
CA LEU A 346 0.94 5.67 -17.30
C LEU A 346 0.13 6.78 -17.99
N LEU A 347 -1.07 7.08 -17.49
CA LEU A 347 -1.85 8.20 -18.00
C LEU A 347 -1.05 9.51 -17.82
N PRO A 348 -1.09 10.43 -18.80
CA PRO A 348 -1.97 10.47 -19.97
C PRO A 348 -1.44 9.75 -21.23
N SER A 349 -0.32 9.02 -21.13
CA SER A 349 0.32 8.37 -22.30
C SER A 349 -0.35 7.05 -22.67
N PHE A 350 -0.36 6.73 -23.98
CA PHE A 350 -0.87 5.47 -24.54
C PHE A 350 -2.37 5.18 -24.27
N LYS A 351 -3.26 6.17 -24.50
CA LYS A 351 -4.72 5.93 -24.50
C LYS A 351 -5.13 5.00 -25.66
N GLY A 352 -6.20 4.23 -25.49
CA GLY A 352 -6.82 3.42 -26.55
C GLY A 352 -6.44 1.92 -26.54
N ALA A 353 -6.57 1.26 -27.71
CA ALA A 353 -6.47 -0.20 -27.79
C ALA A 353 -5.01 -0.71 -27.77
N ASN A 354 -4.74 -1.72 -26.95
CA ASN A 354 -3.46 -2.43 -26.86
C ASN A 354 -2.23 -1.52 -26.58
N PRO A 355 -2.24 -0.75 -25.48
CA PRO A 355 -1.17 0.17 -25.11
C PRO A 355 0.15 -0.53 -24.79
N TYR A 356 0.13 -1.78 -24.29
CA TYR A 356 1.40 -2.50 -24.03
C TYR A 356 2.16 -2.78 -25.33
N ARG A 357 1.47 -3.17 -26.41
CA ARG A 357 2.10 -3.39 -27.71
C ARG A 357 2.59 -2.09 -28.33
N GLN A 358 1.83 -1.00 -28.17
CA GLN A 358 2.27 0.33 -28.59
C GLN A 358 3.55 0.75 -27.85
N ALA A 359 3.59 0.58 -26.53
CA ALA A 359 4.74 0.90 -25.70
C ALA A 359 5.97 0.04 -26.05
N TYR A 360 5.76 -1.27 -26.29
CA TYR A 360 6.83 -2.17 -26.75
C TYR A 360 7.39 -1.75 -28.10
N GLN A 361 6.52 -1.43 -29.08
CA GLN A 361 6.93 -0.99 -30.41
C GLN A 361 7.61 0.38 -30.40
N ALA A 362 7.17 1.29 -29.52
CA ALA A 362 7.81 2.58 -29.30
C ALA A 362 9.18 2.47 -28.61
N GLY A 363 9.52 1.29 -28.07
CA GLY A 363 10.81 1.06 -27.43
C GLY A 363 10.98 1.87 -26.15
N VAL A 364 9.89 2.10 -25.40
CA VAL A 364 9.92 2.84 -24.13
C VAL A 364 10.91 2.21 -23.15
N LYS A 365 11.39 3.00 -22.19
CA LYS A 365 12.29 2.55 -21.11
C LYS A 365 11.60 2.44 -19.75
N LEU A 366 10.37 2.93 -19.68
CA LEU A 366 9.49 2.85 -18.53
C LEU A 366 8.11 2.45 -19.03
N ILE A 367 7.47 1.56 -18.28
CA ILE A 367 6.05 1.25 -18.39
C ILE A 367 5.39 1.61 -17.08
N GLY A 368 4.07 1.75 -17.09
CA GLY A 368 3.33 2.06 -15.88
C GLY A 368 1.91 1.53 -15.88
N ALA A 369 1.28 1.63 -14.73
CA ALA A 369 -0.13 1.39 -14.52
C ALA A 369 -0.71 2.53 -13.67
N THR A 370 -1.98 2.85 -13.89
CA THR A 370 -2.65 3.96 -13.24
C THR A 370 -4.00 3.52 -12.69
N SER A 371 -4.18 3.62 -11.38
CA SER A 371 -5.49 3.46 -10.75
C SER A 371 -6.16 4.82 -10.60
N HIS A 372 -7.44 4.91 -10.93
CA HIS A 372 -8.18 6.17 -10.90
C HIS A 372 -9.67 5.92 -10.63
N PHE A 373 -10.37 6.97 -10.20
CA PHE A 373 -11.82 6.94 -10.15
C PHE A 373 -12.40 7.03 -11.57
N VAL A 374 -13.51 6.33 -11.83
CA VAL A 374 -14.23 6.43 -13.10
C VAL A 374 -15.14 7.65 -13.08
N THR A 375 -15.12 8.41 -14.18
CA THR A 375 -16.02 9.54 -14.45
C THR A 375 -16.72 9.32 -15.78
N ASP A 376 -17.60 10.26 -16.19
CA ASP A 376 -18.26 10.22 -17.50
C ASP A 376 -17.26 10.27 -18.66
N GLU A 377 -16.08 10.87 -18.43
CA GLU A 377 -14.98 10.94 -19.39
C GLU A 377 -14.04 9.73 -19.27
N LEU A 378 -13.84 9.04 -20.40
CA LEU A 378 -13.07 7.79 -20.44
C LEU A 378 -11.60 8.01 -20.07
N ASP A 379 -11.13 7.26 -19.07
CA ASP A 379 -9.76 7.30 -18.56
C ASP A 379 -9.29 8.71 -18.16
N ASP A 380 -10.22 9.57 -17.70
CA ASP A 380 -9.93 10.96 -17.32
C ASP A 380 -10.32 11.31 -15.88
N GLY A 381 -10.77 10.35 -15.10
CA GLY A 381 -11.14 10.62 -13.71
C GLY A 381 -9.94 10.81 -12.77
N PRO A 382 -10.19 11.28 -11.54
CA PRO A 382 -9.13 11.60 -10.58
C PRO A 382 -8.20 10.40 -10.30
N LEU A 383 -6.90 10.62 -10.50
CA LEU A 383 -5.87 9.60 -10.28
C LEU A 383 -5.71 9.28 -8.79
N ILE A 384 -5.55 8.01 -8.45
CA ILE A 384 -5.35 7.52 -7.07
C ILE A 384 -3.90 7.09 -6.87
N GLU A 385 -3.38 6.26 -7.75
CA GLU A 385 -2.03 5.68 -7.63
C GLU A 385 -1.45 5.43 -9.02
N GLN A 386 -0.13 5.62 -9.15
CA GLN A 386 0.61 5.35 -10.37
C GLN A 386 1.88 4.59 -10.03
N MET A 387 2.10 3.48 -10.72
CA MET A 387 3.31 2.68 -10.55
C MET A 387 4.06 2.59 -11.87
N VAL A 388 5.39 2.57 -11.80
CA VAL A 388 6.27 2.44 -12.96
C VAL A 388 7.30 1.33 -12.75
N ASP A 389 7.69 0.69 -13.84
CA ASP A 389 8.81 -0.25 -13.86
C ASP A 389 9.68 -0.04 -15.10
N ARG A 390 10.93 -0.47 -15.01
CA ARG A 390 11.92 -0.35 -16.07
C ARG A 390 11.83 -1.49 -17.06
N VAL A 391 11.85 -1.12 -18.33
CA VAL A 391 11.96 -2.05 -19.46
C VAL A 391 13.16 -1.68 -20.32
N SER A 392 13.69 -2.67 -21.03
CA SER A 392 14.89 -2.55 -21.84
C SER A 392 14.69 -3.22 -23.20
N HIS A 393 15.62 -2.97 -24.13
CA HIS A 393 15.64 -3.65 -25.43
C HIS A 393 15.87 -5.17 -25.33
N ARG A 394 16.21 -5.69 -24.14
CA ARG A 394 16.36 -7.12 -23.86
C ARG A 394 15.05 -7.79 -23.46
N ASP A 395 14.04 -7.01 -23.10
CA ASP A 395 12.73 -7.55 -22.78
C ASP A 395 12.06 -8.10 -24.04
N THR A 396 11.56 -9.32 -23.95
CA THR A 396 10.70 -9.89 -24.98
C THR A 396 9.28 -9.35 -24.79
N LEU A 397 8.40 -9.51 -25.78
CA LEU A 397 7.00 -9.14 -25.63
C LEU A 397 6.32 -9.83 -24.43
N SER A 398 6.72 -11.07 -24.14
CA SER A 398 6.20 -11.84 -22.99
C SER A 398 6.70 -11.30 -21.66
N SER A 399 8.00 -11.01 -21.50
CA SER A 399 8.52 -10.43 -20.25
C SER A 399 7.98 -9.01 -20.03
N PHE A 400 7.78 -8.25 -21.11
CA PHE A 400 7.14 -6.93 -21.07
C PHE A 400 5.70 -7.01 -20.57
N ALA A 401 4.89 -7.94 -21.12
CA ALA A 401 3.52 -8.15 -20.69
C ALA A 401 3.44 -8.56 -19.21
N MET A 402 4.30 -9.49 -18.78
CA MET A 402 4.36 -9.93 -17.37
C MET A 402 4.69 -8.77 -16.40
N LYS A 403 5.65 -7.90 -16.76
CA LYS A 403 5.96 -6.69 -15.96
C LYS A 403 4.77 -5.73 -15.91
N SER A 404 4.08 -5.52 -17.04
CA SER A 404 2.87 -4.68 -17.10
C SER A 404 1.77 -5.22 -16.20
N GLU A 405 1.45 -6.52 -16.31
CA GLU A 405 0.44 -7.17 -15.46
C GLU A 405 0.82 -7.09 -13.98
N ASN A 406 2.10 -7.19 -13.64
CA ASN A 406 2.57 -7.06 -12.26
C ASN A 406 2.36 -5.65 -11.69
N LEU A 407 2.61 -4.62 -12.49
CA LEU A 407 2.32 -3.23 -12.11
C LEU A 407 0.83 -3.00 -11.89
N GLU A 408 -0.01 -3.54 -12.78
CA GLU A 408 -1.46 -3.37 -12.70
C GLU A 408 -2.04 -3.97 -11.41
N LYS A 409 -1.60 -5.18 -11.05
CA LYS A 409 -1.97 -5.85 -9.78
C LYS A 409 -1.64 -5.00 -8.56
N GLN A 410 -0.37 -4.59 -8.45
CA GLN A 410 0.12 -3.84 -7.30
C GLN A 410 -0.54 -2.45 -7.21
N CYS A 411 -0.68 -1.77 -8.35
CA CYS A 411 -1.29 -0.45 -8.41
C CYS A 411 -2.76 -0.50 -7.97
N LEU A 412 -3.53 -1.48 -8.47
CA LEU A 412 -4.93 -1.64 -8.12
C LEU A 412 -5.11 -2.02 -6.65
N ALA A 413 -4.30 -2.96 -6.14
CA ALA A 413 -4.36 -3.39 -4.74
C ALA A 413 -4.09 -2.22 -3.77
N LYS A 414 -3.09 -1.39 -4.07
CA LYS A 414 -2.80 -0.17 -3.29
C LYS A 414 -3.96 0.82 -3.32
N ALA A 415 -4.52 1.09 -4.50
CA ALA A 415 -5.62 2.04 -4.64
C ALA A 415 -6.85 1.61 -3.82
N ILE A 416 -7.22 0.31 -3.85
CA ILE A 416 -8.33 -0.21 -3.06
C ILE A 416 -8.00 -0.12 -1.56
N ARG A 417 -6.77 -0.45 -1.16
CA ARG A 417 -6.35 -0.34 0.24
C ARG A 417 -6.46 1.10 0.75
N TYR A 418 -5.93 2.07 0.01
CA TYR A 418 -6.04 3.49 0.36
C TYR A 418 -7.50 3.94 0.45
N TYR A 419 -8.37 3.45 -0.44
CA TYR A 419 -9.80 3.74 -0.39
C TYR A 419 -10.45 3.21 0.89
N CYS A 420 -10.18 1.94 1.25
CA CYS A 420 -10.78 1.30 2.41
C CYS A 420 -10.27 1.88 3.73
N GLU A 421 -8.99 2.26 3.80
CA GLU A 421 -8.36 2.90 4.96
C GLU A 421 -8.69 4.41 5.09
N GLN A 422 -9.62 4.93 4.26
CA GLN A 422 -10.02 6.34 4.23
C GLN A 422 -8.84 7.30 4.00
N ARG A 423 -7.85 6.88 3.21
CA ARG A 423 -6.68 7.69 2.86
C ARG A 423 -6.89 8.60 1.67
N ILE A 424 -8.02 8.45 0.96
CA ILE A 424 -8.31 9.20 -0.27
C ILE A 424 -9.41 10.23 0.00
N VAL A 425 -9.15 11.48 -0.34
CA VAL A 425 -10.16 12.52 -0.44
C VAL A 425 -10.15 13.07 -1.86
N ARG A 426 -11.33 13.17 -2.48
CA ARG A 426 -11.46 13.77 -3.82
C ARG A 426 -11.29 15.28 -3.70
N TYR A 427 -10.47 15.85 -4.57
CA TYR A 427 -10.08 17.25 -4.59
C TYR A 427 -10.43 17.86 -5.95
N SER A 428 -11.14 19.00 -5.95
CA SER A 428 -11.61 19.67 -7.17
C SER A 428 -12.35 18.70 -8.11
N CYS A 429 -12.65 19.11 -9.35
CA CYS A 429 -13.35 18.22 -10.28
C CYS A 429 -12.51 17.04 -10.77
N ASN A 430 -11.17 17.06 -10.65
CA ASN A 430 -10.34 16.01 -11.27
C ASN A 430 -9.04 15.57 -10.56
N LYS A 431 -8.95 15.68 -9.22
CA LYS A 431 -7.74 15.27 -8.48
C LYS A 431 -8.09 14.53 -7.19
N THR A 432 -7.09 13.92 -6.57
CA THR A 432 -7.20 13.32 -5.25
C THR A 432 -6.08 13.80 -4.35
N ILE A 433 -6.37 13.84 -3.06
CA ILE A 433 -5.38 13.91 -1.98
C ILE A 433 -5.30 12.49 -1.41
N VAL A 434 -4.10 11.93 -1.39
CA VAL A 434 -3.84 10.59 -0.84
C VAL A 434 -2.87 10.73 0.32
N PHE A 435 -3.32 10.37 1.52
CA PHE A 435 -2.51 10.34 2.73
C PHE A 435 -1.71 9.03 2.74
N ILE A 436 -0.42 9.07 2.36
CA ILE A 436 0.46 7.89 2.22
C ILE A 436 1.16 7.57 3.52
#